data_AF-A0A563EHQ8-F1
#
_entry.id   AF-A0A563EHQ8-F1
#
_cell.length_a   1.000
_cell.length_b   1.000
_cell.length_c   1.000
_cell.angle_alpha   90.00
_cell.angle_beta   90.00
_cell.angle_gamma   90.00
#
_symmetry.space_group_name_H-M   'P 1'
#
loop_
_entity.id
_entity.type
_entity.pdbx_description
1 polymer ?
#
loop_
_entity_poly.entity_id
_entity_poly.type
_entity_poly.pdbx_seq_one_letter_code
_entity_poly.pdbx_strand_id
1 'polypeptide(L)'
;MVQAIVVPTNIDKPVRLEQLDHADLDAYRRIVGGNLEAVELMEPRGAIYFNAEGKLEDLPVNPRLSTLLWAHNTDFRLEDVIVGPGLIVGPPDANGDDQDAPAELVELLFNTKRYLTQLKMDGHPGWFTGTQVLETWSDAYRLVVGLAIRWPAVTEVRVVPELPQELRDVWYKIGRSTPPLHDAVDPEFTPDSFTGCFSLRELRERFEHGSWALGTSFYYKDLCFICHVDGADEWLTIRHGVAFETISFMPIIEHGEFDSLIARLLAATKEQCLRLEY
;
A
#
# COMPACT_ATOMS: atom_id res chain seq x y z
N MET A 1 1.66 -4.15 24.00
CA MET A 1 2.57 -4.72 22.99
C MET A 1 2.32 -4.03 21.67
N VAL A 2 3.37 -3.75 20.93
CA VAL A 2 3.36 -3.13 19.60
C VAL A 2 4.38 -3.82 18.72
N GLN A 3 3.99 -4.14 17.48
CA GLN A 3 4.88 -4.66 16.45
C GLN A 3 5.53 -3.49 15.69
N ALA A 4 6.81 -3.25 15.93
CA ALA A 4 7.57 -2.18 15.27
C ALA A 4 8.42 -2.73 14.09
N ILE A 5 8.58 -1.93 13.04
CA ILE A 5 9.56 -2.19 11.97
C ILE A 5 10.86 -1.50 12.36
N VAL A 6 11.91 -2.26 12.64
CA VAL A 6 13.23 -1.68 12.92
C VAL A 6 14.07 -1.65 11.67
N VAL A 7 14.66 -0.49 11.40
CA VAL A 7 15.48 -0.21 10.22
C VAL A 7 16.90 0.15 10.67
N PRO A 8 17.84 -0.81 10.61
CA PRO A 8 19.25 -0.54 10.93
C PRO A 8 19.87 0.45 9.95
N THR A 9 20.89 1.20 10.40
CA THR A 9 21.65 2.09 9.51
C THR A 9 22.53 1.32 8.52
N ASN A 10 23.13 0.21 8.97
CA ASN A 10 23.93 -0.65 8.10
C ASN A 10 23.01 -1.38 7.10
N ILE A 11 23.21 -1.11 5.81
CA ILE A 11 22.41 -1.65 4.71
C ILE A 11 22.51 -3.18 4.57
N ASP A 12 23.62 -3.79 5.03
CA ASP A 12 23.82 -5.23 5.01
C ASP A 12 23.02 -5.94 6.11
N LYS A 13 22.53 -5.20 7.11
CA LYS A 13 21.61 -5.73 8.12
C LYS A 13 20.17 -5.60 7.62
N PRO A 14 19.37 -6.69 7.62
CA PRO A 14 18.00 -6.65 7.17
C PRO A 14 17.14 -5.81 8.11
N VAL A 15 16.03 -5.27 7.58
CA VAL A 15 14.94 -4.77 8.42
C VAL A 15 14.27 -5.95 9.13
N ARG A 16 13.64 -5.70 10.27
CA ARG A 16 13.03 -6.75 11.09
C ARG A 16 11.82 -6.23 11.85
N LEU A 17 10.86 -7.12 12.08
CA LEU A 17 9.76 -6.88 13.00
C LEU A 17 10.22 -7.20 14.43
N GLU A 18 9.88 -6.34 15.38
CA GLU A 18 10.16 -6.53 16.80
C GLU A 18 8.92 -6.23 17.62
N GLN A 19 8.62 -7.11 18.57
CA GLN A 19 7.54 -6.92 19.52
C GLN A 19 8.07 -6.15 20.73
N LEU A 20 7.51 -4.97 20.96
CA LEU A 20 7.90 -4.07 22.04
C LEU A 20 6.72 -3.86 22.98
N ASP A 21 7.00 -3.56 24.25
CA ASP A 21 5.98 -3.01 25.14
C ASP A 21 5.89 -1.50 24.88
N HIS A 22 4.67 -0.97 24.65
CA HIS A 22 4.48 0.46 24.41
C HIS A 22 4.92 1.30 25.62
N ALA A 23 4.91 0.71 26.82
CA ALA A 23 5.34 1.36 28.05
C ALA A 23 6.87 1.29 28.27
N ASP A 24 7.61 0.44 27.56
CA ASP A 24 9.07 0.29 27.71
C ASP A 24 9.81 1.24 26.75
N LEU A 25 9.82 2.53 27.11
CA LEU A 25 10.59 3.54 26.39
C LEU A 25 12.10 3.24 26.39
N ASP A 26 12.60 2.47 27.36
CA ASP A 26 14.01 2.07 27.36
C ASP A 26 14.31 1.03 26.27
N ALA A 27 13.35 0.19 25.89
CA ALA A 27 13.47 -0.66 24.70
C ALA A 27 13.62 0.16 23.42
N TYR A 28 12.82 1.22 23.27
CA TYR A 28 12.91 2.12 22.13
C TYR A 28 14.26 2.83 22.11
N ARG A 29 14.71 3.37 23.26
CA ARG A 29 16.03 4.02 23.40
C ARG A 29 17.18 3.09 23.04
N ARG A 30 17.11 1.81 23.44
CA ARG A 30 18.10 0.79 23.06
C ARG A 30 18.17 0.56 21.55
N ILE A 31 17.04 0.65 20.85
CA ILE A 31 16.99 0.49 19.39
C ILE A 31 17.56 1.70 18.67
N VAL A 32 17.09 2.92 19.01
CA VAL A 32 17.53 4.15 18.32
C VAL A 32 18.94 4.57 18.73
N GLY A 33 19.41 4.11 19.89
CA GLY A 33 20.76 4.36 20.40
C GLY A 33 20.92 5.69 21.15
N GLY A 34 19.84 6.25 21.73
CA GLY A 34 19.90 7.53 22.43
C GLY A 34 18.51 8.05 22.86
N ASN A 35 18.40 9.37 23.00
CA ASN A 35 17.13 10.02 23.35
C ASN A 35 16.13 9.91 22.20
N LEU A 36 14.85 9.73 22.53
CA LEU A 36 13.81 9.53 21.52
C LEU A 36 13.34 10.87 20.94
N GLU A 37 13.29 10.92 19.61
CA GLU A 37 12.50 11.88 18.85
C GLU A 37 11.67 11.11 17.82
N ALA A 38 10.54 11.68 17.41
CA ALA A 38 9.64 11.07 16.45
C ALA A 38 9.25 12.06 15.35
N VAL A 39 9.14 11.56 14.12
CA VAL A 39 8.54 12.27 12.99
C VAL A 39 7.41 11.46 12.39
N GLU A 40 6.34 12.13 11.97
CA GLU A 40 5.13 11.49 11.45
C GLU A 40 5.28 11.09 9.97
N LEU A 41 4.66 9.96 9.63
CA LEU A 41 4.38 9.53 8.26
C LEU A 41 2.90 9.84 7.95
N MET A 42 2.63 10.32 6.73
CA MET A 42 1.30 10.79 6.33
C MET A 42 0.46 9.68 5.69
N GLU A 43 1.04 8.87 4.80
CA GLU A 43 0.32 7.80 4.10
C GLU A 43 1.27 6.62 3.80
N PRO A 44 1.10 5.44 4.44
CA PRO A 44 0.17 5.21 5.54
C PRO A 44 0.60 5.97 6.81
N ARG A 45 -0.37 6.30 7.66
CA ARG A 45 -0.10 7.04 8.92
C ARG A 45 0.76 6.21 9.87
N GLY A 46 1.76 6.83 10.47
CA GLY A 46 2.65 6.20 11.46
C GLY A 46 3.69 7.18 11.98
N ALA A 47 4.68 6.68 12.71
CA ALA A 47 5.78 7.49 13.22
C ALA A 47 7.12 6.76 13.08
N ILE A 48 8.18 7.50 12.75
CA ILE A 48 9.57 7.04 12.82
C ILE A 48 10.16 7.58 14.13
N TYR A 49 10.56 6.68 15.03
CA TYR A 49 11.40 7.02 16.18
C TYR A 49 12.89 6.88 15.82
N PHE A 50 13.68 7.87 16.22
CA PHE A 50 15.13 7.93 16.01
C PHE A 50 15.82 8.64 17.18
N ASN A 51 17.16 8.69 17.16
CA ASN A 51 17.93 9.38 18.19
C ASN A 51 17.93 10.89 17.96
N ALA A 52 17.33 11.65 18.88
CA ALA A 52 17.23 13.11 18.87
C ALA A 52 18.62 13.79 18.75
N GLU A 53 19.62 13.22 19.40
CA GLU A 53 20.98 13.75 19.44
C GLU A 53 21.86 13.17 18.33
N GLY A 54 21.32 12.30 17.47
CA GLY A 54 22.11 11.50 16.54
C GLY A 54 22.97 12.32 15.58
N LYS A 55 22.54 13.53 15.21
CA LYS A 55 23.34 14.45 14.38
C LYS A 55 24.47 15.10 15.18
N LEU A 56 24.25 15.39 16.46
CA LEU A 56 25.27 15.93 17.36
C LEU A 56 26.30 14.87 17.75
N GLU A 57 25.90 13.59 17.72
CA GLU A 57 26.75 12.41 17.95
C GLU A 57 27.45 11.90 16.69
N ASP A 58 27.32 12.59 15.55
CA ASP A 58 27.89 12.19 14.25
C ASP A 58 27.48 10.76 13.81
N LEU A 59 26.24 10.34 14.11
CA LEU A 59 25.72 9.06 13.64
C LEU A 59 25.61 9.03 12.11
N PRO A 60 25.86 7.87 11.46
CA PRO A 60 25.75 7.78 10.02
C PRO A 60 24.32 7.98 9.52
N VAL A 61 24.17 8.58 8.34
CA VAL A 61 22.87 8.70 7.66
C VAL A 61 22.28 7.31 7.42
N ASN A 62 20.98 7.16 7.69
CA ASN A 62 20.21 5.96 7.40
C ASN A 62 19.43 6.16 6.09
N PRO A 63 19.99 5.80 4.93
CA PRO A 63 19.37 6.10 3.65
C PRO A 63 18.01 5.41 3.49
N ARG A 64 17.81 4.25 4.13
CA ARG A 64 16.54 3.50 4.06
C ARG A 64 15.42 4.23 4.79
N LEU A 65 15.67 4.67 6.04
CA LEU A 65 14.70 5.48 6.78
C LEU A 65 14.48 6.85 6.14
N SER A 66 15.52 7.52 5.67
CA SER A 66 15.38 8.83 5.01
C SER A 66 14.52 8.74 3.75
N THR A 67 14.70 7.72 2.90
CA THR A 67 13.84 7.56 1.71
C THR A 67 12.40 7.19 2.06
N LEU A 68 12.17 6.44 3.14
CA LEU A 68 10.83 6.17 3.65
C LEU A 68 10.17 7.47 4.13
N LEU A 69 10.87 8.26 4.95
CA LEU A 69 10.41 9.57 5.41
C LEU A 69 10.05 10.47 4.22
N TRP A 70 10.94 10.62 3.24
CA TRP A 70 10.73 11.52 2.09
C TRP A 70 9.62 11.09 1.13
N ALA A 71 9.31 9.79 1.09
CA ALA A 71 8.21 9.27 0.31
C ALA A 71 6.87 9.48 1.02
N HIS A 72 6.83 9.28 2.34
CA HIS A 72 5.61 9.29 3.14
C HIS A 72 5.34 10.59 3.88
N ASN A 73 6.26 11.54 3.85
CA ASN A 73 6.10 12.91 4.33
C ASN A 73 6.94 13.85 3.46
N THR A 74 6.27 14.52 2.53
CA THR A 74 6.89 15.40 1.53
C THR A 74 7.58 16.61 2.15
N ASP A 75 7.13 17.06 3.33
CA ASP A 75 7.64 18.26 3.99
C ASP A 75 9.10 18.09 4.45
N PHE A 76 9.55 16.84 4.65
CA PHE A 76 10.94 16.53 4.99
C PHE A 76 11.82 16.24 3.79
N ARG A 77 11.25 16.12 2.58
CA ARG A 77 11.99 15.75 1.37
C ARG A 77 13.02 16.83 1.05
N LEU A 78 14.30 16.47 1.10
CA LEU A 78 15.47 17.35 0.96
C LEU A 78 15.67 18.37 2.09
N GLU A 79 14.76 18.46 3.05
CA GLU A 79 14.88 19.36 4.21
C GLU A 79 15.62 18.69 5.36
N ASP A 80 15.45 17.37 5.55
CA ASP A 80 16.12 16.64 6.63
C ASP A 80 16.43 15.17 6.29
N VAL A 81 17.35 14.56 7.04
CA VAL A 81 17.70 13.14 6.96
C VAL A 81 17.65 12.49 8.35
N ILE A 82 17.30 11.21 8.37
CA ILE A 82 17.43 10.38 9.58
C ILE A 82 18.85 9.86 9.67
N VAL A 83 19.47 10.01 10.84
CA VAL A 83 20.78 9.45 11.20
C VAL A 83 20.61 8.37 12.28
N GLY A 84 21.46 7.35 12.24
CA GLY A 84 21.36 6.22 13.17
C GLY A 84 20.21 5.24 12.84
N PRO A 85 20.06 4.18 13.64
CA PRO A 85 18.96 3.24 13.49
C PRO A 85 17.65 3.89 13.96
N GLY A 86 16.54 3.34 13.51
CA GLY A 86 15.22 3.80 13.94
C GLY A 86 14.18 2.71 13.84
N LEU A 87 12.99 2.99 14.36
CA LEU A 87 11.85 2.10 14.32
C LEU A 87 10.59 2.82 13.84
N ILE A 88 9.71 2.09 13.17
CA ILE A 88 8.44 2.58 12.66
C ILE A 88 7.32 1.91 13.43
N VAL A 89 6.37 2.70 13.91
CA VAL A 89 5.13 2.27 14.58
C VAL A 89 3.92 2.93 13.93
N GLY A 90 2.74 2.43 14.25
CA GLY A 90 1.46 3.03 13.85
C GLY A 90 1.15 4.31 14.61
N PRO A 91 0.09 5.03 14.22
CA PRO A 91 -0.33 6.24 14.91
C PRO A 91 -0.75 5.91 16.35
N PRO A 92 -0.60 6.84 17.30
CA PRO A 92 -1.05 6.60 18.66
C PRO A 92 -2.57 6.40 18.73
N ASP A 93 -3.02 5.60 19.69
CA ASP A 93 -4.43 5.41 20.01
C ASP A 93 -5.00 6.61 20.80
N ALA A 94 -6.25 6.49 21.28
CA ALA A 94 -6.90 7.55 22.05
C ALA A 94 -6.24 7.84 23.41
N ASN A 95 -5.41 6.93 23.93
CA ASN A 95 -4.65 7.08 25.17
C ASN A 95 -3.24 7.66 24.91
N GLY A 96 -2.84 7.78 23.65
CA GLY A 96 -1.50 8.20 23.26
C GLY A 96 -0.51 7.05 23.13
N ASP A 97 -0.96 5.79 23.19
CA ASP A 97 -0.10 4.62 23.08
C ASP A 97 0.13 4.26 21.60
N ASP A 98 1.38 3.99 21.22
CA ASP A 98 1.73 3.56 19.86
C ASP A 98 0.98 2.29 19.46
N GLN A 99 0.49 2.26 18.22
CA GLN A 99 -0.12 1.09 17.60
C GLN A 99 0.89 0.32 16.73
N ASP A 100 0.51 -0.88 16.29
CA ASP A 100 1.33 -1.69 15.38
C ASP A 100 1.74 -0.90 14.13
N ALA A 101 2.96 -1.18 13.64
CA ALA A 101 3.45 -0.57 12.41
C ALA A 101 2.44 -0.75 11.27
N PRO A 102 2.31 0.23 10.35
CA PRO A 102 1.30 0.19 9.32
C PRO A 102 1.35 -1.10 8.51
N ALA A 103 0.22 -1.81 8.43
CA ALA A 103 0.15 -3.12 7.79
C ALA A 103 0.58 -3.09 6.33
N GLU A 104 0.35 -1.97 5.63
CA GLU A 104 0.79 -1.71 4.26
C GLU A 104 2.31 -1.66 4.15
N LEU A 105 3.00 -1.03 5.12
CA LEU A 105 4.46 -1.03 5.17
C LEU A 105 5.02 -2.39 5.55
N VAL A 106 4.38 -3.11 6.46
CA VAL A 106 4.76 -4.49 6.79
C VAL A 106 4.67 -5.38 5.54
N GLU A 107 3.56 -5.30 4.81
CA GLU A 107 3.36 -6.06 3.58
C GLU A 107 4.39 -5.69 2.49
N LEU A 108 4.63 -4.40 2.29
CA LEU A 108 5.62 -3.91 1.34
C LEU A 108 7.04 -4.36 1.69
N LEU A 109 7.47 -4.23 2.94
CA LEU A 109 8.87 -4.46 3.31
C LEU A 109 9.23 -5.93 3.51
N PHE A 110 8.26 -6.77 3.86
CA PHE A 110 8.52 -8.16 4.28
C PHE A 110 7.89 -9.24 3.37
N ASN A 111 6.75 -8.96 2.74
CA ASN A 111 5.98 -9.99 2.01
C ASN A 111 5.92 -9.76 0.49
N THR A 112 6.14 -8.53 0.05
CA THR A 112 6.14 -8.17 -1.37
C THR A 112 7.43 -8.62 -2.06
N LYS A 113 7.30 -9.25 -3.23
CA LYS A 113 8.45 -9.80 -3.97
C LYS A 113 8.96 -8.89 -5.08
N ARG A 114 8.06 -8.14 -5.69
CA ARG A 114 8.33 -7.28 -6.85
C ARG A 114 7.55 -5.99 -6.71
N TYR A 115 8.17 -4.90 -7.11
CA TYR A 115 7.71 -3.55 -6.81
C TYR A 115 7.61 -2.73 -8.08
N LEU A 116 6.62 -1.86 -8.10
CA LEU A 116 6.47 -0.76 -9.05
C LEU A 116 6.52 0.56 -8.28
N THR A 117 6.83 1.63 -9.00
CA THR A 117 6.82 2.98 -8.46
C THR A 117 5.65 3.75 -9.08
N GLN A 118 4.93 4.49 -8.26
CA GLN A 118 3.90 5.41 -8.73
C GLN A 118 4.23 6.84 -8.32
N LEU A 119 3.89 7.76 -9.21
CA LEU A 119 4.07 9.20 -9.02
C LEU A 119 2.78 9.94 -9.38
N LYS A 120 2.52 11.00 -8.65
CA LYS A 120 1.44 11.94 -8.95
C LYS A 120 2.07 13.27 -9.31
N MET A 121 1.52 13.91 -10.33
CA MET A 121 2.04 15.17 -10.84
C MET A 121 1.01 16.28 -10.67
N ASP A 122 1.49 17.50 -10.47
CA ASP A 122 0.65 18.68 -10.47
C ASP A 122 -0.13 18.79 -11.80
N GLY A 123 -1.39 19.20 -11.72
CA GLY A 123 -2.29 19.27 -12.87
C GLY A 123 -2.80 17.93 -13.43
N HIS A 124 -2.44 16.78 -12.83
CA HIS A 124 -2.92 15.46 -13.25
C HIS A 124 -3.65 14.72 -12.11
N PRO A 125 -4.91 14.28 -12.31
CA PRO A 125 -5.72 13.74 -11.22
C PRO A 125 -5.33 12.31 -10.78
N GLY A 126 -4.48 11.62 -11.53
CA GLY A 126 -4.20 10.19 -11.35
C GLY A 126 -2.74 9.86 -11.05
N TRP A 127 -2.52 8.65 -10.55
CA TRP A 127 -1.21 8.04 -10.38
C TRP A 127 -0.67 7.56 -11.74
N PHE A 128 0.58 7.91 -12.04
CA PHE A 128 1.34 7.34 -13.13
C PHE A 128 2.17 6.17 -12.60
N THR A 129 2.03 5.01 -13.23
CA THR A 129 2.80 3.82 -12.85
C THR A 129 4.02 3.67 -13.75
N GLY A 130 5.21 3.59 -13.15
CA GLY A 130 6.44 3.28 -13.87
C GLY A 130 6.40 1.86 -14.43
N THR A 131 7.08 1.64 -15.56
CA THR A 131 7.16 0.31 -16.20
C THR A 131 8.30 -0.55 -15.66
N GLN A 132 9.23 0.04 -14.91
CA GLN A 132 10.36 -0.68 -14.33
C GLN A 132 9.91 -1.46 -13.10
N VAL A 133 10.06 -2.79 -13.16
CA VAL A 133 9.85 -3.67 -12.02
C VAL A 133 11.14 -3.82 -11.23
N LEU A 134 11.04 -3.70 -9.91
CA LEU A 134 12.17 -3.79 -8.98
C LEU A 134 12.01 -4.98 -8.03
N GLU A 135 13.12 -5.53 -7.57
CA GLU A 135 13.15 -6.72 -6.72
C GLU A 135 13.24 -6.40 -5.22
N THR A 136 13.64 -5.17 -4.88
CA THR A 136 13.75 -4.72 -3.48
C THR A 136 12.95 -3.45 -3.27
N TRP A 137 12.28 -3.36 -2.12
CA TRP A 137 11.60 -2.13 -1.71
C TRP A 137 12.60 -0.97 -1.62
N SER A 138 13.82 -1.21 -1.13
CA SER A 138 14.81 -0.15 -0.93
C SER A 138 15.24 0.51 -2.24
N ASP A 139 15.37 -0.27 -3.32
CA ASP A 139 15.68 0.29 -4.64
C ASP A 139 14.46 1.03 -5.21
N ALA A 140 13.24 0.55 -4.95
CA ALA A 140 12.01 1.22 -5.36
C ALA A 140 11.82 2.58 -4.69
N TYR A 141 12.04 2.66 -3.38
CA TYR A 141 11.98 3.93 -2.65
C TYR A 141 13.08 4.90 -3.13
N ARG A 142 14.32 4.42 -3.31
CA ARG A 142 15.40 5.25 -3.86
C ARG A 142 15.08 5.78 -5.25
N LEU A 143 14.55 4.93 -6.13
CA LEU A 143 14.19 5.33 -7.50
C LEU A 143 13.09 6.39 -7.48
N VAL A 144 11.98 6.14 -6.79
CA VAL A 144 10.80 7.01 -6.86
C VAL A 144 11.07 8.37 -6.19
N VAL A 145 11.78 8.37 -5.07
CA VAL A 145 12.21 9.61 -4.40
C VAL A 145 13.22 10.36 -5.28
N GLY A 146 14.16 9.66 -5.90
CA GLY A 146 15.10 10.27 -6.85
C GLY A 146 14.42 10.84 -8.10
N LEU A 147 13.31 10.26 -8.56
CA LEU A 147 12.47 10.85 -9.62
C LEU A 147 11.80 12.14 -9.14
N ALA A 148 11.20 12.13 -7.95
CA ALA A 148 10.55 13.31 -7.38
C ALA A 148 11.51 14.48 -7.16
N ILE A 149 12.76 14.20 -6.74
CA ILE A 149 13.80 15.23 -6.60
C ILE A 149 14.18 15.83 -7.95
N ARG A 150 14.23 15.03 -9.02
CA ARG A 150 14.63 15.49 -10.36
C ARG A 150 13.52 16.23 -11.09
N TRP A 151 12.26 15.93 -10.80
CA TRP A 151 11.10 16.45 -11.50
C TRP A 151 10.20 17.23 -10.54
N PRO A 152 10.33 18.58 -10.48
CA PRO A 152 9.59 19.42 -9.54
C PRO A 152 8.07 19.34 -9.67
N ALA A 153 7.54 18.87 -10.81
CA ALA A 153 6.10 18.66 -11.00
C ALA A 153 5.55 17.46 -10.20
N VAL A 154 6.40 16.59 -9.66
CA VAL A 154 5.98 15.42 -8.85
C VAL A 154 5.63 15.88 -7.45
N THR A 155 4.35 15.75 -7.10
CA THR A 155 3.81 16.14 -5.78
C THR A 155 3.86 14.99 -4.80
N GLU A 156 3.46 13.79 -5.24
CA GLU A 156 3.38 12.60 -4.39
C GLU A 156 4.08 11.42 -5.06
N VAL A 157 4.61 10.50 -4.24
CA VAL A 157 5.22 9.25 -4.68
C VAL A 157 4.79 8.11 -3.79
N ARG A 158 4.73 6.90 -4.35
CA ARG A 158 4.58 5.68 -3.58
C ARG A 158 5.25 4.48 -4.24
N VAL A 159 5.56 3.49 -3.42
CA VAL A 159 5.99 2.16 -3.86
C VAL A 159 4.79 1.22 -3.68
N VAL A 160 4.52 0.40 -4.69
CA VAL A 160 3.38 -0.51 -4.72
C VAL A 160 3.81 -1.91 -5.16
N PRO A 161 3.13 -2.98 -4.74
CA PRO A 161 3.41 -4.32 -5.25
C PRO A 161 3.08 -4.41 -6.75
N GLU A 162 3.88 -5.16 -7.49
CA GLU A 162 3.54 -5.57 -8.86
C GLU A 162 2.41 -6.62 -8.82
N LEU A 163 1.39 -6.46 -9.67
CA LEU A 163 0.39 -7.50 -9.90
C LEU A 163 1.05 -8.72 -10.56
N PRO A 164 1.08 -9.91 -9.90
CA PRO A 164 1.66 -11.11 -10.48
C PRO A 164 1.00 -11.48 -11.80
N GLN A 165 1.82 -11.81 -12.80
CA GLN A 165 1.34 -12.17 -14.15
C GLN A 165 0.35 -13.34 -14.10
N GLU A 166 0.61 -14.35 -13.27
CA GLU A 166 -0.26 -15.52 -13.13
C GLU A 166 -1.68 -15.14 -12.66
N LEU A 167 -1.81 -14.21 -11.71
CA LEU A 167 -3.11 -13.72 -11.24
C LEU A 167 -3.80 -12.91 -12.33
N ARG A 168 -3.05 -12.01 -13.00
CA ARG A 168 -3.55 -11.20 -14.11
C ARG A 168 -4.13 -12.07 -15.24
N ASP A 169 -3.40 -13.11 -15.64
CA ASP A 169 -3.81 -14.02 -16.70
C ASP A 169 -5.09 -14.79 -16.31
N VAL A 170 -5.18 -15.23 -15.05
CA VAL A 170 -6.37 -15.91 -14.53
C VAL A 170 -7.57 -14.98 -14.52
N TRP A 171 -7.43 -13.76 -13.98
CA TRP A 171 -8.52 -12.78 -13.95
C TRP A 171 -8.97 -12.36 -15.34
N TYR A 172 -8.02 -12.14 -16.25
CA TYR A 172 -8.32 -11.84 -17.64
C TYR A 172 -9.11 -12.96 -18.31
N LYS A 173 -8.69 -14.22 -18.13
CA LYS A 173 -9.40 -15.38 -18.67
C LYS A 173 -10.81 -15.50 -18.12
N ILE A 174 -11.00 -15.30 -16.81
CA ILE A 174 -12.31 -15.30 -16.17
C ILE A 174 -13.21 -14.21 -16.78
N GLY A 175 -12.71 -12.97 -16.85
CA GLY A 175 -13.44 -11.86 -17.45
C GLY A 175 -13.84 -12.14 -18.90
N ARG A 176 -12.90 -12.57 -19.75
CA ARG A 176 -13.19 -12.92 -21.15
C ARG A 176 -14.19 -14.07 -21.31
N SER A 177 -14.31 -14.95 -20.32
CA SER A 177 -15.27 -16.07 -20.33
C SER A 177 -16.64 -15.72 -19.75
N THR A 178 -16.81 -14.52 -19.18
CA THR A 178 -18.03 -14.11 -18.48
C THR A 178 -18.79 -13.07 -19.31
N PRO A 179 -19.94 -13.40 -19.93
CA PRO A 179 -20.77 -12.39 -20.59
C PRO A 179 -21.30 -11.36 -19.58
N PRO A 180 -21.41 -10.06 -19.94
CA PRO A 180 -21.11 -9.48 -21.26
C PRO A 180 -19.66 -8.98 -21.42
N LEU A 181 -18.74 -9.25 -20.48
CA LEU A 181 -17.37 -8.70 -20.48
C LEU A 181 -16.55 -9.03 -21.73
N HIS A 182 -16.84 -10.16 -22.36
CA HIS A 182 -16.27 -10.53 -23.67
C HIS A 182 -16.50 -9.45 -24.75
N ASP A 183 -17.62 -8.72 -24.66
CA ASP A 183 -18.07 -7.76 -25.67
C ASP A 183 -17.68 -6.31 -25.32
N ALA A 184 -16.90 -6.10 -24.26
CA ALA A 184 -16.38 -4.77 -23.91
C ALA A 184 -15.41 -4.26 -24.98
N VAL A 185 -15.76 -3.14 -25.62
CA VAL A 185 -15.00 -2.52 -26.72
C VAL A 185 -14.60 -1.07 -26.45
N ASP A 186 -15.24 -0.39 -25.50
CA ASP A 186 -14.95 1.01 -25.17
C ASP A 186 -15.00 1.23 -23.65
N PRO A 187 -13.88 1.02 -22.93
CA PRO A 187 -12.59 0.53 -23.44
C PRO A 187 -12.60 -0.98 -23.72
N GLU A 188 -11.67 -1.45 -24.56
CA GLU A 188 -11.45 -2.89 -24.75
C GLU A 188 -10.97 -3.55 -23.44
N PHE A 189 -11.56 -4.69 -23.09
CA PHE A 189 -11.10 -5.48 -21.95
C PHE A 189 -9.87 -6.33 -22.33
N THR A 190 -8.70 -5.92 -21.84
CA THR A 190 -7.37 -6.47 -22.17
C THR A 190 -6.65 -6.95 -20.90
N PRO A 191 -5.51 -7.67 -21.03
CA PRO A 191 -4.69 -8.03 -19.88
C PRO A 191 -4.21 -6.83 -19.05
N ASP A 192 -4.17 -5.62 -19.61
CA ASP A 192 -3.71 -4.41 -18.93
C ASP A 192 -4.86 -3.58 -18.32
N SER A 193 -6.11 -4.07 -18.38
CA SER A 193 -7.29 -3.36 -17.84
C SER A 193 -7.34 -3.30 -16.30
N PHE A 194 -6.44 -3.99 -15.59
CA PHE A 194 -6.47 -4.09 -14.12
C PHE A 194 -5.73 -2.94 -13.43
N THR A 195 -6.49 -2.09 -12.73
CA THR A 195 -5.95 -0.98 -11.96
C THR A 195 -5.85 -1.34 -10.48
N GLY A 196 -4.65 -1.17 -9.90
CA GLY A 196 -4.41 -1.46 -8.49
C GLY A 196 -4.91 -0.36 -7.58
N CYS A 197 -5.66 -0.73 -6.56
CA CYS A 197 -5.96 0.09 -5.40
C CYS A 197 -5.08 -0.42 -4.26
N PHE A 198 -4.37 0.45 -3.55
CA PHE A 198 -3.38 0.05 -2.54
C PHE A 198 -3.75 0.45 -1.11
N SER A 199 -4.94 1.04 -0.94
CA SER A 199 -5.59 1.21 0.37
C SER A 199 -7.10 0.95 0.24
N LEU A 200 -7.75 0.63 1.36
CA LEU A 200 -9.21 0.49 1.38
C LEU A 200 -9.91 1.80 1.02
N ARG A 201 -9.32 2.93 1.42
CA ARG A 201 -9.79 4.27 1.03
C ARG A 201 -9.78 4.45 -0.48
N GLU A 202 -8.67 4.14 -1.15
CA GLU A 202 -8.58 4.25 -2.62
C GLU A 202 -9.60 3.34 -3.31
N LEU A 203 -9.76 2.10 -2.84
CA LEU A 203 -10.73 1.16 -3.40
C LEU A 203 -12.18 1.67 -3.21
N ARG A 204 -12.51 2.17 -2.03
CA ARG A 204 -13.81 2.77 -1.72
C ARG A 204 -14.10 3.97 -2.61
N GLU A 205 -13.14 4.89 -2.74
CA GLU A 205 -13.26 6.09 -3.59
C GLU A 205 -13.56 5.71 -5.06
N ARG A 206 -13.03 4.59 -5.57
CA ARG A 206 -13.37 4.08 -6.92
C ARG A 206 -14.82 3.66 -7.02
N PHE A 207 -15.34 2.92 -6.04
CA PHE A 207 -16.72 2.47 -6.06
C PHE A 207 -17.71 3.61 -5.81
N GLU A 208 -17.37 4.58 -4.98
CA GLU A 208 -18.19 5.79 -4.74
C GLU A 208 -18.29 6.69 -5.98
N HIS A 209 -17.27 6.71 -6.85
CA HIS A 209 -17.28 7.53 -8.06
C HIS A 209 -18.41 7.13 -9.03
N GLY A 210 -18.70 5.83 -9.15
CA GLY A 210 -19.71 5.31 -10.08
C GLY A 210 -19.37 5.54 -11.56
N SER A 211 -20.35 5.26 -12.44
CA SER A 211 -20.24 5.44 -13.91
C SER A 211 -19.10 4.64 -14.58
N TRP A 212 -18.94 3.41 -14.08
CA TRP A 212 -18.19 2.26 -14.62
C TRP A 212 -18.46 1.88 -16.08
N ALA A 213 -17.55 2.12 -17.04
CA ALA A 213 -17.62 1.40 -18.32
C ALA A 213 -17.45 -0.12 -18.12
N LEU A 214 -18.11 -0.92 -18.94
CA LEU A 214 -18.03 -2.38 -18.88
C LEU A 214 -16.57 -2.88 -18.97
N GLY A 215 -16.18 -3.84 -18.12
CA GLY A 215 -14.82 -4.38 -18.11
C GLY A 215 -13.78 -3.54 -17.35
N THR A 216 -14.15 -2.33 -16.88
CA THR A 216 -13.31 -1.57 -15.94
C THR A 216 -12.98 -2.43 -14.74
N SER A 217 -11.69 -2.57 -14.41
CA SER A 217 -11.24 -3.54 -13.42
C SER A 217 -10.38 -2.89 -12.35
N PHE A 218 -10.71 -3.17 -11.09
CA PHE A 218 -9.93 -2.77 -9.93
C PHE A 218 -9.46 -4.01 -9.16
N TYR A 219 -8.32 -3.91 -8.49
CA TYR A 219 -7.89 -4.95 -7.56
C TYR A 219 -7.33 -4.38 -6.26
N TYR A 220 -7.49 -5.11 -5.17
CA TYR A 220 -6.86 -4.85 -3.88
C TYR A 220 -6.31 -6.17 -3.35
N LYS A 221 -4.98 -6.27 -3.26
CA LYS A 221 -4.29 -7.55 -2.99
C LYS A 221 -4.70 -8.59 -4.05
N ASP A 222 -5.15 -9.77 -3.65
CA ASP A 222 -5.73 -10.79 -4.56
C ASP A 222 -7.26 -10.81 -4.47
N LEU A 223 -7.89 -9.64 -4.35
CA LEU A 223 -9.29 -9.43 -4.72
C LEU A 223 -9.34 -8.62 -6.01
N CYS A 224 -10.07 -9.12 -6.99
CA CYS A 224 -10.31 -8.43 -8.25
C CYS A 224 -11.80 -8.20 -8.46
N PHE A 225 -12.12 -7.01 -8.96
CA PHE A 225 -13.47 -6.54 -9.21
C PHE A 225 -13.54 -6.08 -10.67
N ILE A 226 -14.48 -6.62 -11.44
CA ILE A 226 -14.67 -6.25 -12.85
C ILE A 226 -16.10 -5.73 -13.01
N CYS A 227 -16.24 -4.49 -13.50
CA CYS A 227 -17.53 -3.87 -13.77
C CYS A 227 -18.31 -4.73 -14.79
N HIS A 228 -19.42 -5.31 -14.34
CA HIS A 228 -20.20 -6.32 -15.05
C HIS A 228 -21.38 -5.72 -15.83
N VAL A 229 -21.83 -4.52 -15.43
CA VAL A 229 -22.92 -3.78 -16.07
C VAL A 229 -22.50 -2.33 -16.26
N ASP A 230 -22.60 -1.87 -17.51
CA ASP A 230 -22.19 -0.51 -17.91
C ASP A 230 -22.99 0.58 -17.15
N GLY A 231 -22.27 1.55 -16.59
CA GLY A 231 -22.81 2.66 -15.82
C GLY A 231 -23.44 2.27 -14.47
N ALA A 232 -23.41 0.98 -14.10
CA ALA A 232 -24.03 0.47 -12.89
C ALA A 232 -22.98 0.14 -11.82
N ASP A 233 -23.49 -0.26 -10.65
CA ASP A 233 -22.71 -0.72 -9.52
C ASP A 233 -22.88 -2.23 -9.36
N GLU A 234 -22.38 -2.99 -10.33
CA GLU A 234 -22.38 -4.45 -10.30
C GLU A 234 -20.99 -4.95 -10.68
N TRP A 235 -20.32 -5.57 -9.71
CA TRP A 235 -18.92 -5.94 -9.81
C TRP A 235 -18.73 -7.45 -9.68
N LEU A 236 -18.32 -8.09 -10.76
CA LEU A 236 -17.86 -9.48 -10.72
C LEU A 236 -16.66 -9.54 -9.78
N THR A 237 -16.81 -10.28 -8.69
CA THR A 237 -15.81 -10.39 -7.63
C THR A 237 -15.05 -11.71 -7.74
N ILE A 238 -13.73 -11.61 -7.77
CA ILE A 238 -12.80 -12.72 -7.97
C ILE A 238 -11.81 -12.78 -6.81
N ARG A 239 -11.63 -13.98 -6.25
CA ARG A 239 -10.69 -14.27 -5.16
C ARG A 239 -10.07 -15.66 -5.36
N HIS A 240 -8.78 -15.83 -5.10
CA HIS A 240 -8.05 -17.11 -5.31
C HIS A 240 -8.21 -17.67 -6.74
N GLY A 241 -8.35 -16.77 -7.73
CA GLY A 241 -8.61 -17.14 -9.12
C GLY A 241 -9.98 -17.78 -9.36
N VAL A 242 -10.97 -17.49 -8.53
CA VAL A 242 -12.36 -17.97 -8.65
C VAL A 242 -13.30 -16.78 -8.63
N ALA A 243 -14.12 -16.62 -9.68
CA ALA A 243 -15.28 -15.75 -9.63
C ALA A 243 -16.39 -16.43 -8.83
N PHE A 244 -17.01 -15.71 -7.89
CA PHE A 244 -18.01 -16.30 -7.00
C PHE A 244 -19.32 -15.49 -6.92
N GLU A 245 -19.26 -14.16 -6.93
CA GLU A 245 -20.46 -13.32 -6.82
C GLU A 245 -20.32 -12.02 -7.63
N THR A 246 -21.45 -11.42 -8.00
CA THR A 246 -21.53 -10.04 -8.46
C THR A 246 -22.04 -9.17 -7.30
N ILE A 247 -21.25 -8.20 -6.87
CA ILE A 247 -21.53 -7.38 -5.69
C ILE A 247 -21.82 -5.94 -6.11
N SER A 248 -22.83 -5.32 -5.47
CA SER A 248 -23.09 -3.88 -5.54
C SER A 248 -22.48 -3.19 -4.32
N PHE A 249 -21.49 -2.32 -4.52
CA PHE A 249 -20.74 -1.70 -3.43
C PHE A 249 -21.36 -0.41 -2.90
N MET A 250 -22.11 0.36 -3.70
CA MET A 250 -22.74 1.61 -3.28
C MET A 250 -23.66 1.41 -2.07
N PRO A 251 -24.61 0.45 -2.04
CA PRO A 251 -25.45 0.24 -0.85
C PRO A 251 -24.63 -0.19 0.37
N ILE A 252 -23.58 -0.97 0.17
CA ILE A 252 -22.70 -1.49 1.23
C ILE A 252 -21.89 -0.34 1.84
N ILE A 253 -21.44 0.60 1.01
CA ILE A 253 -20.76 1.83 1.43
C ILE A 253 -21.71 2.73 2.20
N GLU A 254 -22.93 2.95 1.69
CA GLU A 254 -23.97 3.77 2.35
C GLU A 254 -24.34 3.24 3.75
N HIS A 255 -24.33 1.91 3.93
CA HIS A 255 -24.55 1.28 5.24
C HIS A 255 -23.31 1.25 6.14
N GLY A 256 -22.14 1.70 5.67
CA GLY A 256 -20.90 1.69 6.44
C GLY A 256 -20.26 0.30 6.60
N GLU A 257 -20.65 -0.68 5.77
CA GLU A 257 -20.25 -2.09 5.90
C GLU A 257 -19.04 -2.47 5.02
N PHE A 258 -18.58 -1.55 4.17
CA PHE A 258 -17.55 -1.79 3.16
C PHE A 258 -16.25 -2.40 3.72
N ASP A 259 -15.64 -1.79 4.74
CA ASP A 259 -14.37 -2.29 5.29
C ASP A 259 -14.52 -3.70 5.88
N SER A 260 -15.65 -3.96 6.55
CA SER A 260 -16.00 -5.27 7.11
C SER A 260 -16.20 -6.33 6.02
N LEU A 261 -16.87 -5.98 4.92
CA LEU A 261 -17.01 -6.86 3.76
C LEU A 261 -15.65 -7.18 3.14
N ILE A 262 -14.82 -6.17 2.83
CA ILE A 262 -13.51 -6.42 2.21
C ILE A 262 -12.64 -7.29 3.13
N ALA A 263 -12.69 -7.07 4.45
CA ALA A 263 -11.99 -7.91 5.41
C ALA A 263 -12.46 -9.39 5.35
N ARG A 264 -13.77 -9.64 5.29
CA ARG A 264 -14.33 -11.00 5.12
C ARG A 264 -13.90 -11.63 3.80
N LEU A 265 -13.99 -10.89 2.69
CA LEU A 265 -13.58 -11.36 1.36
C LEU A 265 -12.08 -11.71 1.30
N LEU A 266 -11.23 -10.95 1.98
CA LEU A 266 -9.79 -11.24 2.05
C LEU A 266 -9.50 -12.51 2.87
N ALA A 267 -10.24 -12.71 3.96
CA ALA A 267 -10.12 -13.84 4.86
C ALA A 267 -10.71 -15.15 4.28
N ALA A 268 -11.64 -15.04 3.34
CA ALA A 268 -12.29 -16.18 2.71
C ALA A 268 -11.29 -17.12 2.03
N THR A 269 -11.42 -18.42 2.25
CA THR A 269 -10.69 -19.45 1.51
C THR A 269 -11.29 -19.68 0.13
N LYS A 270 -10.56 -20.37 -0.74
CA LYS A 270 -11.05 -20.75 -2.06
C LYS A 270 -12.34 -21.58 -1.99
N GLU A 271 -12.43 -22.52 -1.03
CA GLU A 271 -13.61 -23.36 -0.82
C GLU A 271 -14.81 -22.54 -0.33
N GLN A 272 -14.58 -21.56 0.54
CA GLN A 272 -15.62 -20.63 1.00
C GLN A 272 -16.16 -19.77 -0.14
N CYS A 273 -15.28 -19.23 -1.00
CA CYS A 273 -15.70 -18.51 -2.20
C CYS A 273 -16.58 -19.40 -3.11
N LEU A 274 -16.20 -20.67 -3.32
CA LEU A 274 -16.98 -21.60 -4.14
C LEU A 274 -18.36 -21.95 -3.56
N ARG A 275 -18.56 -21.79 -2.24
CA ARG A 275 -19.82 -22.07 -1.54
C ARG A 275 -20.62 -20.83 -1.16
N LEU A 276 -20.06 -19.63 -1.36
CA LEU A 276 -20.62 -18.35 -0.89
C LEU A 276 -20.77 -18.29 0.65
N GLU A 277 -19.76 -18.79 1.37
CA GLU A 277 -19.73 -18.87 2.85
C GLU A 277 -18.59 -18.01 3.43
N TYR A 278 -18.71 -16.67 3.39
CA TYR A 278 -17.66 -15.71 3.79
C TYR A 278 -18.13 -14.58 4.73
#